data_AF-A0A2J5PHB8-F1
#
_entry.id   AF-A0A2J5PHB8-F1
#
_cell.length_a   1.000
_cell.length_b   1.000
_cell.length_c   1.000
_cell.angle_alpha   90.00
_cell.angle_beta   90.00
_cell.angle_gamma   90.00
#
_symmetry.space_group_name_H-M   'P 1'
#
loop_
_entity.id
_entity.type
_entity.pdbx_description
1 polymer ?
#
loop_
_entity_poly.entity_id
_entity_poly.type
_entity_poly.pdbx_seq_one_letter_code
_entity_poly.pdbx_strand_id
1 'polypeptide(L)'
;MRIGVPKERLALETRAAATPKTVEQLLKLGFSVAVESGAGKLASFDDEAFVQAGAEIVSDDDVWQSDVILKVNAPDDEELLLLNPGTTLISFIWPAQNPQLMEKLAARNINVMAMDSVPRISRAQSLDALSSMANIAGYRAIVEAAHEFGRFFTGQITAAGKVPPAKVMVIGAGVAGLSAIGAANSLGAIVRAFDTRPEVKEQVQSMGAEFLELDFKEEAGSGDGYAKVMSEAFIKAEMALFAAQAKDVDIIVTTALIPGNPAPKLITREMV
;
A
#
# COMPACT_ATOMS: atom_id res chain seq x y z
N MET A 1 -20.16 19.59 13.87
CA MET A 1 -20.13 18.70 12.70
C MET A 1 -19.86 17.28 13.18
N ARG A 2 -20.59 16.30 12.63
CA ARG A 2 -20.45 14.87 12.94
C ARG A 2 -19.67 14.16 11.83
N ILE A 3 -18.69 13.35 12.22
CA ILE A 3 -17.96 12.44 11.35
C ILE A 3 -18.56 11.03 11.51
N GLY A 4 -18.95 10.42 10.40
CA GLY A 4 -19.41 9.03 10.34
C GLY A 4 -18.30 8.10 9.84
N VAL A 5 -18.13 6.97 10.52
CA VAL A 5 -17.21 5.88 10.15
C VAL A 5 -18.04 4.61 9.91
N PRO A 6 -18.56 4.40 8.70
CA PRO A 6 -19.27 3.18 8.35
C PRO A 6 -18.33 1.97 8.29
N LYS A 7 -18.91 0.80 8.43
CA LYS A 7 -18.27 -0.48 8.19
C LYS A 7 -18.02 -0.66 6.70
N GLU A 8 -16.86 -1.20 6.34
CA GLU A 8 -16.58 -1.52 4.95
C GLU A 8 -17.41 -2.73 4.49
N ARG A 9 -18.09 -2.56 3.34
CA ARG A 9 -18.94 -3.60 2.72
C ARG A 9 -18.25 -4.40 1.61
N LEU A 10 -17.10 -3.91 1.13
CA LEU A 10 -16.32 -4.62 0.12
C LEU A 10 -15.91 -6.00 0.67
N ALA A 11 -16.13 -7.05 -0.13
CA ALA A 11 -15.86 -8.42 0.29
C ALA A 11 -14.40 -8.57 0.73
N LEU A 12 -14.20 -9.19 1.89
CA LEU A 12 -12.89 -9.44 2.52
C LEU A 12 -12.11 -8.19 2.93
N GLU A 13 -12.72 -7.00 2.90
CA GLU A 13 -12.12 -5.82 3.53
C GLU A 13 -12.12 -5.97 5.05
N THR A 14 -10.95 -5.74 5.65
CA THR A 14 -10.75 -5.90 7.10
C THR A 14 -10.34 -4.61 7.78
N ARG A 15 -10.03 -3.55 7.01
CA ARG A 15 -9.62 -2.25 7.52
C ARG A 15 -10.84 -1.41 7.90
N ALA A 16 -10.62 -0.47 8.81
CA ALA A 16 -11.58 0.56 9.18
C ALA A 16 -10.95 1.94 8.93
N ALA A 17 -11.77 2.94 8.59
CA ALA A 17 -11.29 4.29 8.28
C ALA A 17 -10.85 5.08 9.53
N ALA A 18 -11.21 4.61 10.73
CA ALA A 18 -10.76 5.16 12.00
C ALA A 18 -10.40 4.06 13.00
N THR A 19 -9.56 4.42 13.96
CA THR A 19 -9.22 3.63 15.14
C THR A 19 -9.61 4.42 16.39
N PRO A 20 -9.72 3.80 17.57
CA PRO A 20 -9.95 4.53 18.82
C PRO A 20 -8.98 5.70 19.03
N LYS A 21 -7.70 5.50 18.68
CA LYS A 21 -6.69 6.56 18.78
C LYS A 21 -6.92 7.74 17.84
N THR A 22 -7.38 7.49 16.61
CA THR A 22 -7.69 8.58 15.67
C THR A 22 -9.01 9.26 16.02
N VAL A 23 -9.96 8.55 16.65
CA VAL A 23 -11.17 9.17 17.21
C VAL A 23 -10.81 10.24 18.23
N GLU A 24 -9.93 9.95 19.19
CA GLU A 24 -9.48 10.95 20.17
C GLU A 24 -8.88 12.20 19.49
N GLN A 25 -8.18 12.03 18.37
CA GLN A 25 -7.60 13.13 17.60
C GLN A 25 -8.69 13.97 16.92
N LEU A 26 -9.70 13.34 16.33
CA LEU A 26 -10.82 14.02 15.69
C LEU A 26 -11.66 14.80 16.71
N LEU A 27 -11.90 14.24 17.90
CA LEU A 27 -12.58 14.93 19.00
C LEU A 27 -11.81 16.20 19.43
N LYS A 28 -10.47 16.14 19.50
CA LYS A 28 -9.63 17.31 19.81
C LYS A 28 -9.72 18.43 18.77
N LEU A 29 -10.08 18.10 17.53
CA LEU A 29 -10.36 19.09 16.48
C LEU A 29 -11.77 19.69 16.58
N GLY A 30 -12.61 19.22 17.50
CA GLY A 30 -13.96 19.73 17.76
C GLY A 30 -15.08 19.02 17.01
N PHE A 31 -14.80 17.89 16.36
CA PHE A 31 -15.82 17.04 15.74
C PHE A 31 -16.47 16.12 16.77
N SER A 32 -17.71 15.70 16.52
CA SER A 32 -18.24 14.46 17.11
C SER A 32 -17.99 13.29 16.14
N VAL A 33 -17.88 12.07 16.66
CA VAL A 33 -17.63 10.87 15.83
C VAL A 33 -18.68 9.82 16.13
N ALA A 34 -19.34 9.36 15.07
CA ALA A 34 -20.24 8.21 15.08
C ALA A 34 -19.57 7.05 14.31
N VAL A 35 -19.55 5.86 14.89
CA VAL A 35 -18.97 4.65 14.30
C VAL A 35 -20.07 3.62 14.17
N GLU A 36 -20.21 3.00 12.99
CA GLU A 36 -21.15 1.89 12.81
C GLU A 36 -20.73 0.70 13.68
N SER A 37 -21.69 0.06 14.34
CA SER A 37 -21.42 -1.14 15.13
C SER A 37 -20.70 -2.22 14.31
N GLY A 38 -19.58 -2.70 14.85
CA GLY A 38 -18.74 -3.71 14.22
C GLY A 38 -17.83 -3.21 13.10
N ALA A 39 -17.76 -1.90 12.81
CA ALA A 39 -16.91 -1.35 11.76
C ALA A 39 -15.42 -1.69 11.94
N GLY A 40 -14.94 -1.70 13.19
CA GLY A 40 -13.55 -2.00 13.51
C GLY A 40 -13.25 -3.47 13.80
N LYS A 41 -14.25 -4.36 13.79
CA LYS A 41 -14.12 -5.71 14.35
C LYS A 41 -13.00 -6.53 13.70
N LEU A 42 -12.92 -6.50 12.37
CA LEU A 42 -11.89 -7.22 11.61
C LEU A 42 -10.50 -6.57 11.71
N ALA A 43 -10.44 -5.29 12.12
CA ALA A 43 -9.22 -4.58 12.45
C ALA A 43 -8.82 -4.72 13.94
N SER A 44 -9.49 -5.62 14.69
CA SER A 44 -9.28 -5.85 16.13
C SER A 44 -9.65 -4.66 17.03
N PHE A 45 -10.60 -3.83 16.59
CA PHE A 45 -11.20 -2.78 17.41
C PHE A 45 -12.67 -3.10 17.67
N ASP A 46 -12.96 -3.47 18.92
CA ASP A 46 -14.34 -3.70 19.36
C ASP A 46 -15.07 -2.36 19.60
N ASP A 47 -16.40 -2.38 19.55
CA ASP A 47 -17.25 -1.20 19.70
C ASP A 47 -16.98 -0.46 21.03
N GLU A 48 -16.75 -1.20 22.12
CA GLU A 48 -16.43 -0.64 23.43
C GLU A 48 -15.14 0.20 23.41
N ALA A 49 -14.17 -0.16 22.57
CA ALA A 49 -12.93 0.60 22.45
C ALA A 49 -13.17 1.98 21.80
N PHE A 50 -14.10 2.06 20.84
CA PHE A 50 -14.53 3.34 20.26
C PHE A 50 -15.33 4.18 21.24
N VAL A 51 -16.22 3.56 22.03
CA VAL A 51 -16.96 4.24 23.11
C VAL A 51 -15.98 4.83 24.14
N GLN A 52 -14.97 4.06 24.56
CA GLN A 52 -13.94 4.53 25.49
C GLN A 52 -13.13 5.71 24.93
N ALA A 53 -12.92 5.75 23.61
CA ALA A 53 -12.28 6.87 22.93
C ALA A 53 -13.21 8.09 22.76
N GLY A 54 -14.50 7.97 23.10
CA GLY A 54 -15.48 9.06 23.06
C GLY A 54 -16.31 9.14 21.78
N ALA A 55 -16.30 8.10 20.93
CA ALA A 55 -17.23 7.99 19.82
C ALA A 55 -18.60 7.45 20.27
N GLU A 56 -19.62 7.77 19.49
CA GLU A 56 -20.95 7.16 19.58
C GLU A 56 -21.02 5.93 18.67
N ILE A 57 -21.53 4.80 19.18
CA ILE A 57 -21.81 3.62 18.35
C ILE A 57 -23.24 3.71 17.82
N VAL A 58 -23.40 3.61 16.52
CA VAL A 58 -24.68 3.81 15.83
C VAL A 58 -24.98 2.67 14.85
N SER A 59 -26.23 2.62 14.37
CA SER A 59 -26.63 1.71 13.28
C SER A 59 -26.10 2.22 11.93
N ASP A 60 -26.07 1.31 10.96
CA ASP A 60 -25.72 1.59 9.55
C ASP A 60 -26.46 2.82 9.01
N ASP A 61 -27.79 2.84 9.03
CA ASP A 61 -28.56 3.98 8.50
C ASP A 61 -28.21 5.34 9.14
N ASP A 62 -27.85 5.36 10.43
CA ASP A 62 -27.54 6.60 11.16
C ASP A 62 -26.11 7.08 10.91
N VAL A 63 -25.13 6.17 10.71
CA VAL A 63 -23.74 6.60 10.47
C VAL A 63 -23.63 7.47 9.21
N TRP A 64 -24.44 7.16 8.18
CA TRP A 64 -24.53 7.92 6.94
C TRP A 64 -25.19 9.28 7.09
N GLN A 65 -25.92 9.52 8.20
CA GLN A 65 -26.50 10.83 8.54
C GLN A 65 -25.44 11.78 9.16
N SER A 66 -24.25 11.84 8.56
CA SER A 66 -23.12 12.62 9.06
C SER A 66 -22.65 13.67 8.05
N ASP A 67 -22.10 14.78 8.56
CA ASP A 67 -21.58 15.87 7.73
C ASP A 67 -20.35 15.43 6.91
N VAL A 68 -19.55 14.54 7.49
CA VAL A 68 -18.34 13.96 6.88
C VAL A 68 -18.41 12.45 7.01
N ILE A 69 -18.11 11.73 5.93
CA ILE A 69 -18.00 10.27 5.91
C ILE A 69 -16.55 9.89 5.62
N LEU A 70 -15.96 9.12 6.52
CA LEU A 70 -14.62 8.54 6.33
C LEU A 70 -14.76 7.07 5.97
N LYS A 71 -14.29 6.69 4.78
CA LYS A 71 -14.25 5.31 4.31
C LYS A 71 -12.86 4.93 3.84
N VAL A 72 -12.61 3.63 3.79
CA VAL A 72 -11.40 3.10 3.16
C VAL A 72 -11.61 3.08 1.65
N ASN A 73 -12.62 2.34 1.18
CA ASN A 73 -12.93 2.20 -0.24
C ASN A 73 -14.05 3.16 -0.67
N ALA A 74 -14.20 3.34 -1.98
CA ALA A 74 -15.33 4.07 -2.53
C ALA A 74 -16.67 3.42 -2.12
N PRO A 75 -17.73 4.21 -1.94
CA PRO A 75 -19.06 3.67 -1.67
C PRO A 75 -19.58 2.85 -2.86
N ASP A 76 -20.29 1.76 -2.58
CA ASP A 76 -21.06 1.03 -3.57
C ASP A 76 -22.36 1.76 -3.97
N ASP A 77 -23.10 1.20 -4.93
CA ASP A 77 -24.32 1.81 -5.45
C ASP A 77 -25.44 1.94 -4.41
N GLU A 78 -25.49 1.08 -3.40
CA GLU A 78 -26.47 1.14 -2.31
C GLU A 78 -26.05 2.18 -1.27
N GLU A 79 -24.77 2.20 -0.91
CA GLU A 79 -24.18 3.19 0.00
C GLU A 79 -24.32 4.62 -0.54
N LEU A 80 -24.17 4.81 -1.85
CA LEU A 80 -24.38 6.11 -2.50
C LEU A 80 -25.77 6.69 -2.24
N LEU A 81 -26.80 5.85 -2.07
CA LEU A 81 -28.17 6.28 -1.81
C LEU A 81 -28.36 6.83 -0.39
N LEU A 82 -27.46 6.47 0.53
CA LEU A 82 -27.51 6.86 1.95
C LEU A 82 -26.86 8.23 2.21
N LEU A 83 -26.02 8.72 1.29
CA LEU A 83 -25.32 10.00 1.43
C LEU A 83 -26.26 11.20 1.28
N ASN A 84 -26.26 12.09 2.27
CA ASN A 84 -27.05 13.32 2.22
C ASN A 84 -26.39 14.38 1.32
N PRO A 85 -27.19 15.25 0.65
CA PRO A 85 -26.66 16.43 -0.03
C PRO A 85 -25.84 17.30 0.94
N GLY A 86 -24.68 17.78 0.48
CA GLY A 86 -23.75 18.58 1.27
C GLY A 86 -22.74 17.79 2.11
N THR A 87 -22.89 16.47 2.25
CA THR A 87 -21.92 15.61 2.92
C THR A 87 -20.54 15.70 2.26
N THR A 88 -19.46 15.58 3.05
CA THR A 88 -18.09 15.42 2.56
C THR A 88 -17.65 13.97 2.68
N LEU A 89 -17.41 13.30 1.57
CA LEU A 89 -16.88 11.94 1.53
C LEU A 89 -15.35 11.98 1.41
N ILE A 90 -14.65 11.21 2.26
CA ILE A 90 -13.20 11.01 2.19
C ILE A 90 -12.92 9.51 2.09
N SER A 91 -12.36 9.06 0.97
CA SER A 91 -12.02 7.65 0.70
C SER A 91 -11.07 7.53 -0.49
N PHE A 92 -10.66 6.31 -0.84
CA PHE A 92 -10.09 6.04 -2.16
C PHE A 92 -11.18 6.03 -3.23
N ILE A 93 -10.98 6.77 -4.32
CA ILE A 93 -11.96 6.96 -5.40
C ILE A 93 -11.41 6.53 -6.76
N TRP A 94 -10.12 6.76 -7.01
CA TRP A 94 -9.48 6.47 -8.31
C TRP A 94 -10.24 7.11 -9.49
N PRO A 95 -10.35 8.46 -9.53
CA PRO A 95 -11.29 9.15 -10.41
C PRO A 95 -11.00 8.94 -11.89
N ALA A 96 -9.74 8.78 -12.28
CA ALA A 96 -9.35 8.54 -13.67
C ALA A 96 -9.79 7.17 -14.18
N GLN A 97 -9.95 6.18 -13.29
CA GLN A 97 -10.34 4.81 -13.63
C GLN A 97 -11.85 4.58 -13.50
N ASN A 98 -12.57 5.46 -12.79
CA ASN A 98 -13.98 5.26 -12.44
C ASN A 98 -14.88 6.46 -12.87
N PRO A 99 -14.97 6.78 -14.17
CA PRO A 99 -15.79 7.91 -14.62
C PRO A 99 -17.28 7.77 -14.27
N GLN A 100 -17.83 6.55 -14.30
CA GLN A 100 -19.23 6.31 -13.94
C GLN A 100 -19.50 6.55 -12.45
N LEU A 101 -18.53 6.22 -11.57
CA LEU A 101 -18.64 6.54 -10.15
C LEU A 101 -18.63 8.05 -9.93
N MET A 102 -17.78 8.79 -10.66
CA MET A 102 -17.72 10.24 -10.59
C MET A 102 -19.06 10.89 -11.01
N GLU A 103 -19.72 10.39 -12.04
CA GLU A 103 -21.06 10.84 -12.45
C GLU A 103 -22.10 10.61 -11.34
N LYS A 104 -22.09 9.42 -10.72
CA LYS A 104 -23.00 9.09 -9.62
C LYS A 104 -22.76 9.97 -8.39
N LEU A 105 -21.50 10.17 -8.00
CA LEU A 105 -21.12 11.04 -6.88
C LEU A 105 -21.54 12.49 -7.14
N ALA A 106 -21.32 13.00 -8.36
CA ALA A 106 -21.73 14.36 -8.73
C ALA A 106 -23.25 14.54 -8.64
N ALA A 107 -24.04 13.54 -9.01
CA ALA A 107 -25.50 13.56 -8.91
C ALA A 107 -26.02 13.64 -7.47
N ARG A 108 -25.22 13.28 -6.45
CA ARG A 108 -25.60 13.37 -5.02
C ARG A 108 -25.48 14.77 -4.41
N ASN A 109 -24.87 15.72 -5.13
CA ASN A 109 -24.59 17.07 -4.61
C ASN A 109 -23.77 17.06 -3.30
N ILE A 110 -22.67 16.31 -3.30
CA ILE A 110 -21.72 16.13 -2.17
C ILE A 110 -20.33 16.66 -2.52
N ASN A 111 -19.49 16.83 -1.50
CA ASN A 111 -18.06 17.06 -1.66
C ASN A 111 -17.30 15.73 -1.57
N VAL A 112 -16.27 15.54 -2.39
CA VAL A 112 -15.47 14.30 -2.39
C VAL A 112 -13.98 14.66 -2.31
N MET A 113 -13.28 14.07 -1.35
CA MET A 113 -11.82 14.13 -1.23
C MET A 113 -11.23 12.74 -1.48
N ALA A 114 -10.55 12.57 -2.61
CA ALA A 114 -9.94 11.31 -3.01
C ALA A 114 -8.54 11.16 -2.39
N MET A 115 -8.35 10.15 -1.54
CA MET A 115 -7.07 9.89 -0.86
C MET A 115 -5.97 9.43 -1.83
N ASP A 116 -6.34 8.82 -2.96
CA ASP A 116 -5.42 8.49 -4.06
C ASP A 116 -4.91 9.71 -4.84
N SER A 117 -5.53 10.88 -4.66
CA SER A 117 -5.23 12.10 -5.40
C SER A 117 -4.44 13.13 -4.58
N VAL A 118 -3.94 12.76 -3.39
CA VAL A 118 -3.06 13.60 -2.58
C VAL A 118 -1.74 13.85 -3.36
N PRO A 119 -1.35 15.11 -3.63
CA PRO A 119 -0.12 15.40 -4.34
C PRO A 119 1.11 14.93 -3.57
N ARG A 120 2.05 14.27 -4.24
CA ARG A 120 3.31 13.79 -3.66
C ARG A 120 4.33 14.92 -3.50
N ILE A 121 4.03 15.85 -2.60
CA ILE A 121 4.87 17.00 -2.24
C ILE A 121 5.20 16.98 -0.75
N SER A 122 6.32 17.60 -0.35
CA SER A 122 6.85 17.53 1.03
C SER A 122 5.80 17.84 2.11
N ARG A 123 5.00 18.89 1.95
CA ARG A 123 3.99 19.29 2.95
C ARG A 123 2.81 18.33 3.10
N ALA A 124 2.61 17.41 2.15
CA ALA A 124 1.48 16.48 2.11
C ALA A 124 1.88 15.04 2.44
N GLN A 125 3.15 14.77 2.76
CA GLN A 125 3.65 13.42 3.02
C GLN A 125 2.91 12.71 4.16
N SER A 126 2.51 13.43 5.21
CA SER A 126 1.73 12.87 6.34
C SER A 126 0.30 12.46 5.97
N LEU A 127 -0.19 12.88 4.80
CA LEU A 127 -1.52 12.59 4.28
C LEU A 127 -1.49 11.52 3.17
N ASP A 128 -0.30 11.06 2.77
CA ASP A 128 -0.14 10.10 1.68
C ASP A 128 -0.55 8.68 2.13
N ALA A 129 -1.82 8.37 1.90
CA ALA A 129 -2.40 7.07 2.19
C ALA A 129 -1.81 5.97 1.28
N LEU A 130 -1.39 6.30 0.05
CA LEU A 130 -0.79 5.33 -0.87
C LEU A 130 0.57 4.87 -0.34
N SER A 131 1.41 5.79 0.11
CA SER A 131 2.70 5.48 0.73
C SER A 131 2.51 4.65 2.01
N SER A 132 1.52 4.98 2.83
CA SER A 132 1.19 4.21 4.04
C SER A 132 0.82 2.76 3.71
N MET A 133 -0.08 2.55 2.72
CA MET A 133 -0.50 1.21 2.31
C MET A 133 0.64 0.44 1.62
N ALA A 134 1.46 1.11 0.81
CA ALA A 134 2.62 0.50 0.16
C ALA A 134 3.65 0.02 1.20
N ASN A 135 3.88 0.79 2.27
CA ASN A 135 4.79 0.39 3.33
C ASN A 135 4.29 -0.89 4.04
N ILE A 136 3.01 -0.95 4.39
CA ILE A 136 2.38 -2.15 4.98
C ILE A 136 2.47 -3.33 4.02
N ALA A 137 2.18 -3.13 2.74
CA ALA A 137 2.22 -4.18 1.73
C ALA A 137 3.62 -4.79 1.57
N GLY A 138 4.67 -3.96 1.55
CA GLY A 138 6.05 -4.44 1.46
C GLY A 138 6.47 -5.28 2.67
N TYR A 139 6.10 -4.84 3.89
CA TYR A 139 6.32 -5.62 5.10
C TYR A 139 5.53 -6.95 5.06
N ARG A 140 4.24 -6.88 4.74
CA ARG A 140 3.37 -8.06 4.70
C ARG A 140 3.86 -9.07 3.66
N ALA A 141 4.33 -8.63 2.50
CA ALA A 141 4.87 -9.52 1.46
C ALA A 141 6.01 -10.41 1.98
N ILE A 142 6.90 -9.88 2.84
CA ILE A 142 7.97 -10.68 3.45
C ILE A 142 7.44 -11.65 4.50
N VAL A 143 6.42 -11.25 5.28
CA VAL A 143 5.77 -12.15 6.23
C VAL A 143 5.10 -13.33 5.50
N GLU A 144 4.38 -13.06 4.41
CA GLU A 144 3.79 -14.12 3.58
C GLU A 144 4.87 -15.01 2.97
N ALA A 145 5.96 -14.42 2.46
CA ALA A 145 7.07 -15.18 1.91
C ALA A 145 7.69 -16.11 2.96
N ALA A 146 7.88 -15.65 4.20
CA ALA A 146 8.39 -16.47 5.29
C ALA A 146 7.40 -17.57 5.73
N HIS A 147 6.09 -17.32 5.63
CA HIS A 147 5.08 -18.33 5.92
C HIS A 147 5.08 -19.47 4.91
N GLU A 148 5.19 -19.15 3.61
CA GLU A 148 5.18 -20.14 2.53
C GLU A 148 6.55 -20.82 2.32
N PHE A 149 7.65 -20.15 2.68
CA PHE A 149 9.00 -20.66 2.43
C PHE A 149 9.43 -21.71 3.47
N GLY A 150 9.65 -22.94 3.01
CA GLY A 150 9.99 -24.09 3.88
C GLY A 150 11.40 -24.11 4.48
N ARG A 151 12.15 -23.00 4.47
CA ARG A 151 13.53 -22.90 5.00
C ARG A 151 13.71 -21.62 5.83
N PHE A 152 14.79 -21.56 6.60
CA PHE A 152 15.11 -20.36 7.39
C PHE A 152 15.54 -19.19 6.49
N PHE A 153 15.06 -17.99 6.83
CA PHE A 153 15.64 -16.74 6.31
C PHE A 153 17.03 -16.48 6.89
N THR A 154 17.15 -16.61 8.22
CA THR A 154 18.39 -16.33 8.94
C THR A 154 19.38 -17.47 8.77
N GLY A 155 20.57 -17.14 8.27
CA GLY A 155 21.71 -18.06 8.27
C GLY A 155 22.21 -18.31 9.69
N GLN A 156 22.52 -19.57 10.02
CA GLN A 156 22.97 -19.93 11.36
C GLN A 156 23.96 -21.10 11.32
N ILE A 157 24.88 -21.10 12.29
CA ILE A 157 25.79 -22.21 12.56
C ILE A 157 25.36 -22.83 13.88
N THR A 158 25.03 -24.11 13.84
CA THR A 158 24.63 -24.89 15.02
C THR A 158 25.52 -26.12 15.16
N ALA A 159 25.36 -26.87 16.25
CA ALA A 159 26.03 -28.16 16.42
C ALA A 159 25.70 -29.16 15.29
N ALA A 160 24.55 -29.01 14.63
CA ALA A 160 24.10 -29.87 13.53
C ALA A 160 24.60 -29.42 12.14
N GLY A 161 25.39 -28.33 12.06
CA GLY A 161 25.96 -27.82 10.82
C GLY A 161 25.57 -26.37 10.52
N LYS A 162 25.98 -25.91 9.33
CA LYS A 162 25.75 -24.55 8.83
C LYS A 162 24.56 -24.52 7.88
N VAL A 163 23.61 -23.63 8.14
CA VAL A 163 22.51 -23.29 7.24
C VAL A 163 22.80 -21.91 6.62
N PRO A 164 22.87 -21.78 5.29
CA PRO A 164 23.04 -20.47 4.65
C PRO A 164 21.77 -19.61 4.81
N PRO A 165 21.88 -18.28 4.79
CA PRO A 165 20.73 -17.40 4.76
C PRO A 165 19.97 -17.52 3.43
N ALA A 166 18.68 -17.21 3.45
CA ALA A 166 17.89 -17.06 2.23
C ALA A 166 18.37 -15.86 1.41
N LYS A 167 18.16 -15.92 0.11
CA LYS A 167 18.43 -14.85 -0.85
C LYS A 167 17.12 -14.28 -1.38
N VAL A 168 16.92 -12.99 -1.20
CA VAL A 168 15.70 -12.28 -1.62
C VAL A 168 16.05 -11.26 -2.69
N MET A 169 15.37 -11.32 -3.83
CA MET A 169 15.42 -10.26 -4.85
C MET A 169 14.17 -9.39 -4.77
N VAL A 170 14.35 -8.06 -4.77
CA VAL A 170 13.25 -7.09 -4.82
C VAL A 170 13.33 -6.29 -6.13
N ILE A 171 12.28 -6.35 -6.94
CA ILE A 171 12.17 -5.63 -8.22
C ILE A 171 11.27 -4.42 -8.05
N GLY A 172 11.87 -3.23 -8.08
CA GLY A 172 11.29 -1.94 -7.74
C GLY A 172 11.66 -1.54 -6.31
N ALA A 173 12.20 -0.33 -6.15
CA ALA A 173 12.63 0.25 -4.88
C ALA A 173 11.80 1.51 -4.55
N GLY A 174 10.49 1.44 -4.81
CA GLY A 174 9.51 2.38 -4.24
C GLY A 174 9.26 2.10 -2.75
N VAL A 175 8.25 2.72 -2.16
CA VAL A 175 7.94 2.56 -0.71
C VAL A 175 7.71 1.10 -0.32
N ALA A 176 6.98 0.33 -1.15
CA ALA A 176 6.77 -1.10 -0.91
C ALA A 176 8.06 -1.91 -1.03
N GLY A 177 8.87 -1.64 -2.06
CA GLY A 177 10.15 -2.31 -2.28
C GLY A 177 11.13 -2.07 -1.14
N LEU A 178 11.31 -0.82 -0.72
CA LEU A 178 12.16 -0.48 0.43
C LEU A 178 11.66 -1.12 1.73
N SER A 179 10.35 -1.14 1.96
CA SER A 179 9.77 -1.85 3.12
C SER A 179 10.07 -3.35 3.09
N ALA A 180 9.94 -3.99 1.93
CA ALA A 180 10.30 -5.40 1.75
C ALA A 180 11.81 -5.65 1.96
N ILE A 181 12.67 -4.76 1.46
CA ILE A 181 14.12 -4.83 1.68
C ILE A 181 14.44 -4.79 3.18
N GLY A 182 13.88 -3.82 3.91
CA GLY A 182 14.10 -3.67 5.34
C GLY A 182 13.62 -4.88 6.13
N ALA A 183 12.41 -5.36 5.85
CA ALA A 183 11.85 -6.54 6.47
C ALA A 183 12.71 -7.79 6.22
N ALA A 184 13.07 -8.09 4.96
CA ALA A 184 13.91 -9.23 4.60
C ALA A 184 15.31 -9.15 5.23
N ASN A 185 15.94 -7.97 5.19
CA ASN A 185 17.26 -7.75 5.78
C ASN A 185 17.23 -7.97 7.31
N SER A 186 16.19 -7.46 7.98
CA SER A 186 16.01 -7.66 9.43
C SER A 186 15.83 -9.13 9.83
N LEU A 187 15.30 -9.97 8.94
CA LEU A 187 15.20 -11.43 9.12
C LEU A 187 16.52 -12.16 8.83
N GLY A 188 17.58 -11.45 8.46
CA GLY A 188 18.91 -11.99 8.21
C GLY A 188 19.10 -12.61 6.82
N ALA A 189 18.22 -12.29 5.87
CA ALA A 189 18.38 -12.68 4.48
C ALA A 189 19.43 -11.81 3.77
N ILE A 190 20.04 -12.36 2.72
CA ILE A 190 20.82 -11.57 1.76
C ILE A 190 19.84 -10.96 0.77
N VAL A 191 19.78 -9.62 0.74
CA VAL A 191 18.83 -8.91 -0.11
C VAL A 191 19.55 -8.27 -1.30
N ARG A 192 19.01 -8.49 -2.49
CA ARG A 192 19.39 -7.83 -3.74
C ARG A 192 18.19 -7.05 -4.24
N ALA A 193 18.40 -5.86 -4.77
CA ALA A 193 17.30 -5.07 -5.30
C ALA A 193 17.67 -4.40 -6.62
N PHE A 194 16.67 -4.23 -7.48
CA PHE A 194 16.80 -3.54 -8.75
C PHE A 194 15.71 -2.48 -8.86
N ASP A 195 16.07 -1.30 -9.36
CA ASP A 195 15.13 -0.26 -9.79
C ASP A 195 15.75 0.47 -10.99
N THR A 196 14.92 0.94 -11.92
CA THR A 196 15.40 1.66 -13.10
C THR A 196 15.93 3.05 -12.76
N ARG A 197 15.55 3.60 -11.60
CA ARG A 197 15.95 4.93 -11.16
C ARG A 197 17.27 4.88 -10.40
N PRO A 198 18.34 5.56 -10.87
CA PRO A 198 19.63 5.52 -10.20
C PRO A 198 19.62 6.18 -8.81
N GLU A 199 18.73 7.15 -8.57
CA GLU A 199 18.67 7.91 -7.31
C GLU A 199 18.26 7.07 -6.09
N VAL A 200 17.65 5.91 -6.29
CA VAL A 200 17.28 5.00 -5.18
C VAL A 200 18.42 4.08 -4.75
N LYS A 201 19.54 4.06 -5.49
CA LYS A 201 20.71 3.21 -5.20
C LYS A 201 21.22 3.43 -3.77
N GLU A 202 21.42 4.68 -3.37
CA GLU A 202 21.89 5.02 -2.03
C GLU A 202 20.90 4.57 -0.95
N GLN A 203 19.58 4.67 -1.23
CA GLN A 203 18.54 4.21 -0.30
C GLN A 203 18.61 2.69 -0.12
N VAL A 204 18.68 1.92 -1.21
CA VAL A 204 18.81 0.46 -1.18
C VAL A 204 20.06 0.03 -0.40
N GLN A 205 21.21 0.65 -0.69
CA GLN A 205 22.47 0.34 -0.02
C GLN A 205 22.46 0.71 1.46
N SER A 206 21.82 1.83 1.83
CA SER A 206 21.68 2.23 3.23
C SER A 206 20.87 1.23 4.07
N MET A 207 20.02 0.44 3.42
CA MET A 207 19.23 -0.64 4.04
C MET A 207 19.95 -1.99 4.05
N GLY A 208 21.21 -2.04 3.62
CA GLY A 208 22.03 -3.26 3.63
C GLY A 208 21.76 -4.22 2.47
N ALA A 209 21.11 -3.77 1.39
CA ALA A 209 20.88 -4.56 0.19
C ALA A 209 21.89 -4.24 -0.92
N GLU A 210 22.18 -5.24 -1.75
CA GLU A 210 22.95 -5.09 -2.98
C GLU A 210 22.08 -4.44 -4.06
N PHE A 211 22.49 -3.29 -4.60
CA PHE A 211 21.83 -2.68 -5.74
C PHE A 211 22.35 -3.31 -7.03
N LEU A 212 21.48 -4.02 -7.76
CA LEU A 212 21.79 -4.65 -9.03
C LEU A 212 21.86 -3.59 -10.13
N GLU A 213 22.94 -3.59 -10.89
CA GLU A 213 23.15 -2.67 -12.00
C GLU A 213 23.06 -3.40 -13.35
N LEU A 214 22.55 -2.70 -14.36
CA LEU A 214 22.69 -3.11 -15.75
C LEU A 214 23.92 -2.42 -16.33
N ASP A 215 24.75 -3.17 -17.04
CA ASP A 215 25.88 -2.61 -17.79
C ASP A 215 25.36 -1.92 -19.07
N PHE A 216 24.61 -0.84 -18.87
CA PHE A 216 23.91 -0.11 -19.92
C PHE A 216 23.86 1.39 -19.58
N LYS A 217 24.57 2.21 -20.36
CA LYS A 217 24.58 3.67 -20.19
C LYS A 217 23.44 4.31 -20.99
N GLU A 218 22.26 4.38 -20.40
CA GLU A 218 21.17 5.22 -20.90
C GLU A 218 20.67 6.08 -19.72
N GLU A 219 20.52 7.40 -19.93
CA GLU A 219 20.03 8.30 -18.89
C GLU A 219 18.54 8.04 -18.63
N ALA A 220 18.25 7.19 -17.65
CA ALA A 220 16.90 7.01 -17.10
C ALA A 220 16.48 8.29 -16.34
N GLY A 221 16.07 9.34 -17.06
CA GLY A 221 15.60 10.58 -16.46
C GLY A 221 14.11 10.54 -16.10
N SER A 222 13.78 10.58 -14.81
CA SER A 222 12.43 10.84 -14.31
C SER A 222 12.14 12.35 -14.33
N GLY A 223 11.07 12.78 -15.00
CA GLY A 223 10.65 14.19 -14.97
C GLY A 223 9.83 14.55 -13.73
N ASP A 224 9.25 13.55 -13.05
CA ASP A 224 8.23 13.70 -12.01
C ASP A 224 8.31 12.62 -10.90
N GLY A 225 9.42 11.86 -10.83
CA GLY A 225 9.60 10.76 -9.86
C GLY A 225 9.01 9.40 -10.27
N TYR A 226 8.35 9.31 -11.44
CA TYR A 226 7.94 8.03 -12.04
C TYR A 226 8.92 7.55 -13.12
N ALA A 227 8.99 6.23 -13.31
CA ALA A 227 9.80 5.61 -14.34
C ALA A 227 9.22 5.85 -15.75
N LYS A 228 10.08 6.20 -16.73
CA LYS A 228 9.72 6.27 -18.15
C LYS A 228 9.83 4.90 -18.82
N VAL A 229 9.15 4.72 -19.96
CA VAL A 229 9.32 3.53 -20.80
C VAL A 229 10.75 3.48 -21.32
N MET A 230 11.45 2.38 -21.01
CA MET A 230 12.85 2.17 -21.36
C MET A 230 13.02 1.59 -22.77
N SER A 231 14.21 1.71 -23.36
CA SER A 231 14.53 1.16 -24.68
C SER A 231 14.39 -0.37 -24.72
N GLU A 232 14.15 -0.96 -25.90
CA GLU A 232 14.10 -2.42 -26.07
C GLU A 232 15.40 -3.10 -25.62
N ALA A 233 16.54 -2.43 -25.84
CA ALA A 233 17.84 -2.93 -25.42
C ALA A 233 17.97 -2.96 -23.88
N PHE A 234 17.48 -1.92 -23.20
CA PHE A 234 17.40 -1.90 -21.73
C PHE A 234 16.51 -3.02 -21.21
N ILE A 235 15.29 -3.17 -21.75
CA ILE A 235 14.35 -4.22 -21.33
C ILE A 235 14.97 -5.60 -21.54
N LYS A 236 15.68 -5.83 -22.65
CA LYS A 236 16.37 -7.10 -22.89
C LYS A 236 17.46 -7.37 -21.85
N ALA A 237 18.25 -6.36 -21.49
CA ALA A 237 19.29 -6.48 -20.47
C ALA A 237 18.68 -6.72 -19.07
N GLU A 238 17.62 -5.99 -18.73
CA GLU A 238 16.82 -6.14 -17.51
C GLU A 238 16.28 -7.58 -17.37
N MET A 239 15.64 -8.10 -18.41
CA MET A 239 15.10 -9.47 -18.42
C MET A 239 16.21 -10.52 -18.31
N ALA A 240 17.39 -10.28 -18.91
CA ALA A 240 18.54 -11.17 -18.78
C ALA A 240 19.11 -11.18 -17.35
N LEU A 241 19.17 -10.01 -16.70
CA LEU A 241 19.54 -9.89 -15.29
C LEU A 241 18.57 -10.67 -14.40
N PHE A 242 17.26 -10.49 -14.58
CA PHE A 242 16.26 -11.21 -13.78
C PHE A 242 16.32 -12.72 -14.00
N ALA A 243 16.49 -13.19 -15.24
CA ALA A 243 16.69 -14.61 -15.53
C ALA A 243 17.95 -15.20 -14.85
N ALA A 244 19.01 -14.41 -14.74
CA ALA A 244 20.23 -14.84 -14.06
C ALA A 244 20.03 -14.90 -12.53
N GLN A 245 19.39 -13.88 -11.96
CA GLN A 245 19.09 -13.83 -10.53
C GLN A 245 18.09 -14.91 -10.10
N ALA A 246 17.05 -15.16 -10.89
CA ALA A 246 16.02 -16.16 -10.61
C ALA A 246 16.57 -17.58 -10.39
N LYS A 247 17.73 -17.91 -10.98
CA LYS A 247 18.41 -19.20 -10.77
C LYS A 247 19.11 -19.34 -9.42
N ASP A 248 19.37 -18.22 -8.73
CA ASP A 248 20.19 -18.18 -7.52
C ASP A 248 19.40 -17.74 -6.28
N VAL A 249 18.34 -16.95 -6.43
CA VAL A 249 17.55 -16.42 -5.31
C VAL A 249 16.44 -17.37 -4.92
N ASP A 250 16.07 -17.34 -3.64
CA ASP A 250 15.01 -18.20 -3.09
C ASP A 250 13.63 -17.53 -3.21
N ILE A 251 13.59 -16.19 -3.14
CA ILE A 251 12.36 -15.40 -3.05
C ILE A 251 12.49 -14.17 -3.94
N ILE A 252 11.43 -13.86 -4.70
CA ILE A 252 11.33 -12.65 -5.53
C ILE A 252 10.11 -11.85 -5.09
N VAL A 253 10.29 -10.57 -4.78
CA VAL A 253 9.21 -9.61 -4.52
C VAL A 253 9.18 -8.59 -5.64
N THR A 254 8.08 -8.53 -6.40
CA THR A 254 7.92 -7.59 -7.52
C THR A 254 6.97 -6.44 -7.15
N THR A 255 7.42 -5.20 -7.21
CA THR A 255 6.64 -4.00 -6.88
C THR A 255 6.61 -2.97 -8.00
N ALA A 256 7.00 -3.34 -9.22
CA ALA A 256 6.93 -2.47 -10.40
C ALA A 256 5.46 -2.24 -10.81
N LEU A 257 4.92 -1.08 -10.49
CA LEU A 257 3.54 -0.70 -10.79
C LEU A 257 3.46 0.78 -11.20
N ILE A 258 2.76 1.04 -12.30
CA ILE A 258 2.39 2.38 -12.74
C ILE A 258 0.86 2.48 -12.66
N PRO A 259 0.29 3.36 -11.81
CA PRO A 259 -1.16 3.52 -11.70
C PRO A 259 -1.83 3.76 -13.07
N GLY A 260 -2.93 3.06 -13.32
CA GLY A 260 -3.70 3.17 -14.56
C GLY A 260 -3.15 2.37 -15.75
N ASN A 261 -1.98 1.74 -15.64
CA ASN A 261 -1.41 0.89 -16.69
C ASN A 261 -1.30 -0.57 -16.22
N PRO A 262 -1.34 -1.56 -17.14
CA PRO A 262 -0.97 -2.92 -16.83
C PRO A 262 0.45 -2.98 -16.26
N ALA A 263 0.66 -3.77 -15.20
CA ALA A 263 1.99 -4.00 -14.67
C ALA A 263 2.89 -4.70 -15.71
N PRO A 264 4.19 -4.35 -15.80
CA PRO A 264 5.12 -4.99 -16.73
C PRO A 264 5.36 -6.45 -16.35
N LYS A 265 5.45 -7.33 -17.35
CA LYS A 265 5.70 -8.77 -17.17
C LYS A 265 7.21 -9.03 -17.06
N LEU A 266 7.77 -8.79 -15.88
CA LEU A 266 9.23 -8.85 -15.64
C LEU A 266 9.76 -10.24 -15.27
N ILE A 267 8.90 -11.13 -14.78
CA ILE A 267 9.24 -12.54 -14.48
C ILE A 267 8.41 -13.43 -15.40
N THR A 268 9.07 -14.16 -16.31
CA THR A 268 8.37 -15.04 -17.28
C THR A 268 8.22 -16.46 -16.74
N ARG A 269 7.38 -17.27 -17.40
CA ARG A 269 7.16 -18.68 -17.01
C ARG A 269 8.43 -19.51 -17.07
N GLU A 270 9.34 -19.17 -17.97
CA GLU A 270 10.62 -19.87 -18.16
C GLU A 270 11.64 -19.49 -17.08
N MET A 271 11.43 -18.38 -16.37
CA MET A 271 12.28 -17.94 -15.26
C MET A 271 11.87 -18.56 -13.92
N VAL A 272 10.63 -19.05 -13.79
CA VAL A 272 10.04 -19.61 -12.56
C VAL A 272 10.24 -21.12 -12.47
#